data_AF-A0A3C1KBZ5-F1
#
_entry.id   AF-A0A3C1KBZ5-F1
#
_cell.length_a   1.000
_cell.length_b   1.000
_cell.length_c   1.000
_cell.angle_alpha   90.00
_cell.angle_beta   90.00
_cell.angle_gamma   90.00
#
_symmetry.space_group_name_H-M   'P 1'
#
loop_
_entity.id
_entity.type
_entity.pdbx_description
1 polymer ?
#
loop_
_entity_poly.entity_id
_entity_poly.type
_entity_poly.pdbx_seq_one_letter_code
_entity_poly.pdbx_strand_id
1 'polypeptide(L)'
;QCGSSQQAATFAAQAIISGSQDIVIACGVESMSRLPLGTSAIGRDVLGPRLRERYPDGLVHQGISAELIAAQWNLSRAQLDDFAALSHARAAAAAASALFDDEIVPVTVTDATGSPVVHRTDETVRP
;
A
#
# COMPACT_ATOMS: atom_id res chain seq x y z
N GLN A 1 3.33 -5.56 -5.81
CA GLN A 1 3.28 -4.36 -6.67
C GLN A 1 2.44 -3.32 -5.93
N CYS A 2 2.94 -2.12 -5.68
CA CYS A 2 2.23 -1.12 -4.87
C CYS A 2 1.23 -0.28 -5.68
N GLY A 3 1.37 -0.24 -7.01
CA GLY A 3 0.54 0.59 -7.90
C GLY A 3 -0.76 -0.07 -8.40
N SER A 4 -1.16 -1.23 -7.87
CA SER A 4 -2.28 -2.01 -8.43
C SER A 4 -3.62 -1.28 -8.39
N SER A 5 -3.95 -0.58 -7.29
CA SER A 5 -5.19 0.20 -7.18
C SER A 5 -5.18 1.44 -8.09
N GLN A 6 -4.03 2.10 -8.22
CA GLN A 6 -3.85 3.21 -9.17
C GLN A 6 -4.01 2.73 -10.62
N GLN A 7 -3.50 1.54 -10.95
CA GLN A 7 -3.70 0.93 -12.26
C GLN A 7 -5.18 0.60 -12.51
N ALA A 8 -5.89 0.07 -11.51
CA ALA A 8 -7.33 -0.17 -11.60
C ALA A 8 -8.11 1.13 -11.89
N ALA A 9 -7.75 2.24 -11.23
CA ALA A 9 -8.34 3.56 -11.51
C ALA A 9 -8.03 4.04 -12.94
N THR A 10 -6.80 3.82 -13.42
CA THR A 10 -6.40 4.17 -14.80
C THR A 10 -7.22 3.38 -15.83
N PHE A 11 -7.43 2.08 -15.60
CA PHE A 11 -8.24 1.25 -16.48
C PHE A 11 -9.71 1.63 -16.47
N ALA A 12 -10.27 1.98 -15.29
CA ALA A 12 -11.62 2.49 -15.18
C ALA A 12 -11.80 3.78 -16.00
N ALA A 13 -10.86 4.72 -15.88
CA ALA A 13 -10.88 5.95 -16.67
C ALA A 13 -10.80 5.64 -18.17
N GLN A 14 -9.89 4.75 -18.59
CA GLN A 14 -9.76 4.35 -19.98
C GLN A 14 -11.05 3.74 -20.54
N ALA A 15 -11.70 2.83 -19.81
CA ALA A 15 -12.91 2.15 -20.24
C ALA A 15 -14.10 3.10 -20.40
N ILE A 16 -14.20 4.12 -19.53
CA ILE A 16 -15.22 5.18 -19.63
C ILE A 16 -14.93 6.08 -20.83
N ILE A 17 -13.70 6.55 -20.98
CA ILE A 17 -13.30 7.44 -22.08
C ILE A 17 -13.50 6.77 -23.44
N SER A 18 -13.23 5.48 -23.56
CA SER A 18 -13.41 4.73 -24.80
C SER A 18 -14.89 4.41 -25.11
N GLY A 19 -15.83 4.74 -24.22
CA GLY A 19 -17.23 4.36 -24.33
C GLY A 19 -17.45 2.84 -24.21
N SER A 20 -16.47 2.11 -23.67
CA SER A 20 -16.59 0.66 -23.48
C SER A 20 -17.38 0.31 -22.23
N GLN A 21 -17.42 1.20 -21.24
CA GLN A 21 -18.19 1.06 -20.01
C GLN A 21 -18.75 2.42 -19.59
N ASP A 22 -20.00 2.46 -19.13
CA ASP A 22 -20.61 3.70 -18.63
C ASP A 22 -20.26 3.97 -17.16
N ILE A 23 -20.08 2.91 -16.37
CA ILE A 23 -19.81 2.97 -14.92
C ILE A 23 -18.81 1.88 -14.55
N VAL A 24 -17.80 2.23 -13.76
CA VAL A 24 -16.77 1.31 -13.27
C VAL A 24 -16.47 1.60 -11.81
N ILE A 25 -16.35 0.55 -10.99
CA ILE A 25 -15.83 0.65 -9.62
C ILE A 25 -14.37 0.18 -9.64
N ALA A 26 -13.44 1.08 -9.31
CA ALA A 26 -12.03 0.77 -9.15
C ALA A 26 -11.64 0.77 -7.67
N CYS A 27 -10.96 -0.28 -7.22
CA CYS A 27 -10.49 -0.39 -5.84
C CYS A 27 -9.23 -1.26 -5.75
N GLY A 28 -8.65 -1.33 -4.55
CA GLY A 28 -7.62 -2.30 -4.20
C GLY A 28 -7.87 -2.81 -2.78
N VAL A 29 -7.52 -4.07 -2.53
CA VAL A 29 -7.65 -4.72 -1.23
C VAL A 29 -6.37 -5.50 -0.97
N GLU A 30 -5.87 -5.43 0.27
CA GLU A 30 -4.67 -6.14 0.70
C GLU A 30 -4.88 -6.70 2.11
N SER A 31 -4.38 -7.90 2.37
CA SER A 31 -4.51 -8.57 3.68
C SER A 31 -3.25 -9.35 4.01
N MET A 32 -2.16 -8.61 4.22
CA MET A 32 -0.81 -9.15 4.48
C MET A 32 -0.75 -10.10 5.69
N SER A 33 -1.58 -9.90 6.72
CA SER A 33 -1.62 -10.76 7.91
C SER A 33 -2.16 -12.17 7.61
N ARG A 34 -2.87 -12.36 6.48
CA ARG A 34 -3.47 -13.64 6.09
C ARG A 34 -2.80 -14.24 4.87
N LEU A 35 -2.34 -13.41 3.94
CA LEU A 35 -1.77 -13.82 2.66
C LEU A 35 -0.33 -13.32 2.55
N PRO A 36 0.66 -14.22 2.58
CA PRO A 36 2.04 -13.86 2.30
C PRO A 36 2.20 -13.24 0.90
N LEU A 37 3.22 -12.41 0.73
CA LEU A 37 3.56 -11.86 -0.59
C LEU A 37 3.83 -13.00 -1.58
N GLY A 38 3.29 -12.86 -2.79
CA GLY A 38 3.46 -13.83 -3.87
C GLY A 38 2.42 -14.95 -3.89
N THR A 39 1.48 -15.03 -2.93
CA THR A 39 0.40 -16.02 -2.99
C THR A 39 -0.41 -15.94 -4.30
N SER A 40 -0.60 -14.74 -4.85
CA SER A 40 -1.30 -14.52 -6.12
C SER A 40 -0.60 -15.12 -7.34
N ALA A 41 0.67 -15.52 -7.22
CA ALA A 41 1.38 -16.19 -8.30
C ALA A 41 0.87 -17.63 -8.52
N ILE A 42 0.25 -18.27 -7.52
CA ILE A 42 -0.27 -19.65 -7.62
C ILE A 42 0.79 -20.61 -8.20
N GLY A 43 2.04 -20.48 -7.72
CA GLY A 43 3.18 -21.28 -8.18
C GLY A 43 3.66 -21.00 -9.60
N ARG A 44 3.19 -19.93 -10.26
CA ARG A 44 3.61 -19.52 -11.60
C ARG A 44 4.80 -18.56 -11.54
N ASP A 45 5.65 -18.64 -12.57
CA ASP A 45 6.69 -17.62 -12.81
C ASP A 45 6.03 -16.31 -13.26
N VAL A 46 6.11 -15.28 -12.42
CA VAL A 46 5.58 -13.93 -12.69
C VAL A 46 6.63 -12.96 -13.25
N LEU A 47 7.89 -13.37 -13.31
CA LEU A 47 9.02 -12.53 -13.74
C LEU A 47 9.29 -12.71 -15.23
N GLY A 48 9.09 -13.93 -15.76
CA GLY A 48 9.25 -14.23 -17.18
C GLY A 48 10.72 -14.16 -17.68
N PRO A 49 11.00 -14.59 -18.91
CA PRO A 49 12.37 -14.78 -19.39
C PRO A 49 13.16 -13.48 -19.52
N ARG A 50 12.51 -12.40 -20.00
CA ARG A 50 13.18 -11.10 -20.22
C ARG A 50 13.65 -10.45 -18.92
N LEU A 51 12.90 -10.62 -17.83
CA LEU A 51 13.28 -10.07 -16.55
C LEU A 51 14.46 -10.84 -15.95
N ARG A 52 14.48 -12.17 -16.11
CA ARG A 52 15.60 -13.02 -15.68
C ARG A 52 16.88 -12.76 -16.47
N GLU A 53 16.77 -12.50 -17.77
CA GLU A 53 17.92 -12.11 -18.58
C GLU A 53 18.49 -10.75 -18.12
N ARG A 54 17.60 -9.79 -17.81
CA ARG A 54 18.01 -8.46 -17.34
C ARG A 54 18.54 -8.46 -15.90
N TYR A 55 18.02 -9.33 -15.05
CA TYR A 55 18.36 -9.45 -13.64
C TYR A 55 18.64 -10.92 -13.29
N PRO A 56 19.81 -11.46 -13.70
CA PRO A 56 20.15 -12.88 -13.53
C PRO A 56 20.22 -13.29 -12.06
N ASP A 57 20.59 -12.37 -11.18
CA ASP A 57 20.66 -12.58 -9.72
C ASP A 57 19.31 -12.32 -9.02
N GLY A 58 18.25 -12.07 -9.79
CA GLY A 58 16.93 -11.71 -9.28
C GLY A 58 16.75 -10.20 -9.04
N LEU A 59 15.54 -9.83 -8.61
CA LEU A 59 15.21 -8.45 -8.29
C LEU A 59 15.80 -8.05 -6.93
N VAL A 60 16.29 -6.81 -6.86
CA VAL A 60 16.79 -6.23 -5.61
C VAL A 60 15.64 -6.03 -4.63
N HIS A 61 15.83 -6.47 -3.39
CA HIS A 61 14.86 -6.31 -2.31
C HIS A 61 14.53 -4.83 -2.08
N GLN A 62 13.26 -4.50 -1.84
CA GLN A 62 12.78 -3.12 -1.74
C GLN A 62 13.52 -2.29 -0.68
N GLY A 63 13.86 -2.89 0.46
CA GLY A 63 14.67 -2.23 1.49
C GLY A 63 16.09 -1.88 1.02
N ILE A 64 16.75 -2.78 0.29
CA ILE A 64 18.07 -2.50 -0.30
C ILE A 64 17.95 -1.41 -1.37
N SER A 65 16.91 -1.47 -2.20
CA SER A 65 16.62 -0.42 -3.17
C SER A 65 16.42 0.95 -2.50
N ALA A 66 15.78 0.99 -1.32
CA ALA A 66 15.64 2.22 -0.54
C ALA A 66 16.99 2.76 -0.05
N GLU A 67 17.89 1.89 0.45
CA GLU A 67 19.25 2.27 0.82
C GLU A 67 20.06 2.79 -0.36
N LEU A 68 19.93 2.15 -1.54
CA LEU A 68 20.60 2.61 -2.76
C LEU A 68 20.10 3.99 -3.20
N ILE A 69 18.79 4.25 -3.09
CA ILE A 69 18.20 5.57 -3.35
C ILE A 69 18.74 6.59 -2.34
N ALA A 70 18.74 6.26 -1.05
CA ALA A 70 19.24 7.15 -0.01
C ALA A 70 20.71 7.53 -0.25
N ALA A 71 21.55 6.55 -0.60
CA ALA A 71 22.94 6.77 -0.94
C ALA A 71 23.11 7.62 -2.21
N GLN A 72 22.35 7.33 -3.28
CA GLN A 72 22.42 8.07 -4.53
C GLN A 72 22.10 9.56 -4.35
N TRP A 73 21.15 9.88 -3.46
CA TRP A 73 20.67 11.25 -3.23
C TRP A 73 21.20 11.88 -1.95
N ASN A 74 22.18 11.24 -1.27
CA ASN A 74 22.75 11.70 -0.01
C ASN A 74 21.70 12.03 1.08
N LEU A 75 20.66 11.20 1.18
CA LEU A 75 19.65 11.32 2.22
C LEU A 75 20.20 10.77 3.53
N SER A 76 20.43 11.65 4.50
CA SER A 76 20.96 11.23 5.80
C SER A 76 19.90 10.50 6.62
N ARG A 77 20.35 9.62 7.51
CA ARG A 77 19.49 8.93 8.48
C ARG A 77 18.65 9.91 9.30
N ALA A 78 19.24 11.00 9.76
CA ALA A 78 18.54 12.02 10.55
C ALA A 78 17.38 12.66 9.76
N GLN A 79 17.59 13.00 8.49
CA GLN A 79 16.52 13.56 7.64
C GLN A 79 15.36 12.57 7.42
N LEU A 80 15.68 11.28 7.24
CA LEU A 80 14.67 10.24 7.05
C LEU A 80 13.89 9.98 8.35
N ASP A 81 14.56 10.01 9.50
CA ASP A 81 13.93 9.90 10.81
C ASP A 81 13.02 11.10 11.10
N ASP A 82 13.49 12.32 10.82
CA ASP A 82 12.70 13.54 10.97
C ASP A 82 11.43 13.50 10.09
N PHE A 83 11.57 13.01 8.85
CA PHE A 83 10.43 12.84 7.95
C PHE A 83 9.43 11.79 8.48
N ALA A 84 9.92 10.66 9.00
CA ALA A 84 9.08 9.63 9.59
C ALA A 84 8.31 10.15 10.82
N ALA A 85 8.99 10.87 11.71
CA ALA A 85 8.37 11.50 12.88
C ALA A 85 7.31 12.54 12.48
N LEU A 86 7.62 13.38 11.48
CA LEU A 86 6.67 14.35 10.94
C LEU A 86 5.43 13.69 10.32
N SER A 87 5.61 12.56 9.62
CA SER A 87 4.50 11.79 9.04
C SER A 87 3.54 11.32 10.14
N HIS A 88 4.07 10.73 11.22
CA HIS A 88 3.26 10.29 12.35
C HIS A 88 2.57 11.46 13.07
N ALA A 89 3.27 12.58 13.30
CA ALA A 89 2.69 13.76 13.94
C ALA A 89 1.52 14.34 13.11
N ARG A 90 1.65 14.38 11.79
CA ARG A 90 0.57 14.83 10.88
C ARG A 90 -0.63 13.90 10.93
N ALA A 91 -0.41 12.59 10.85
CA ALA A 91 -1.49 11.61 10.92
C ALA A 91 -2.23 11.68 12.28
N ALA A 92 -1.49 11.82 13.38
CA ALA A 92 -2.06 11.99 14.71
C ALA A 92 -2.91 13.26 14.82
N ALA A 93 -2.42 14.40 14.31
CA ALA A 93 -3.16 15.65 14.29
C ALA A 93 -4.42 15.58 13.42
N ALA A 94 -4.35 14.90 12.27
CA ALA A 94 -5.49 14.69 11.38
C ALA A 94 -6.57 13.83 12.04
N ALA A 95 -6.18 12.72 12.69
CA ALA A 95 -7.10 11.88 13.46
C ALA A 95 -7.74 12.64 14.63
N ALA A 96 -6.95 13.42 15.38
CA ALA A 96 -7.48 14.25 16.48
C ALA A 96 -8.44 15.36 16.02
N SER A 97 -8.30 15.79 14.75
CA SER A 97 -9.16 16.81 14.13
C SER A 97 -10.29 16.20 13.29
N ALA A 98 -10.55 14.89 13.40
CA ALA A 98 -11.59 14.17 12.68
C ALA A 98 -11.49 14.25 11.13
N LEU A 99 -10.29 14.49 10.58
CA LEU A 99 -10.12 14.62 9.13
C LEU A 99 -10.30 13.31 8.35
N PHE A 100 -10.26 12.17 9.03
CA PHE A 100 -10.46 10.85 8.41
C PHE A 100 -11.90 10.33 8.53
N ASP A 101 -12.77 11.00 9.30
CA ASP A 101 -14.11 10.49 9.63
C ASP A 101 -15.01 10.36 8.40
N ASP A 102 -14.82 11.21 7.39
CA ASP A 102 -15.59 11.21 6.14
C ASP A 102 -15.13 10.13 5.14
N GLU A 103 -13.91 9.61 5.28
CA GLU A 103 -13.31 8.65 4.32
C GLU A 103 -13.15 7.22 4.89
N ILE A 104 -13.09 7.05 6.21
CA ILE A 104 -13.03 5.73 6.84
C ILE A 104 -14.44 5.14 6.98
N VAL A 105 -14.67 4.03 6.29
CA VAL A 105 -15.86 3.18 6.51
C VAL A 105 -15.56 2.18 7.64
N PRO A 106 -16.27 2.21 8.78
CA PRO A 106 -15.98 1.32 9.90
C PRO A 106 -16.20 -0.16 9.58
N VAL A 107 -15.36 -1.02 10.14
CA VAL A 107 -15.46 -2.47 10.01
C VAL A 107 -15.82 -3.07 11.37
N THR A 108 -16.91 -3.82 11.45
CA THR A 108 -17.24 -4.60 12.64
C THR A 108 -16.42 -5.89 12.64
N VAL A 109 -15.62 -6.08 13.67
CA VAL A 109 -14.77 -7.25 13.90
C VAL A 109 -15.17 -7.96 15.19
N THR A 110 -14.74 -9.20 15.36
CA THR A 110 -14.91 -9.95 16.60
C THR A 110 -13.61 -9.90 17.39
N ASP A 111 -13.67 -9.48 18.65
CA ASP A 111 -12.49 -9.49 19.53
C ASP A 111 -12.17 -10.90 20.06
N ALA A 112 -11.10 -11.01 20.85
CA ALA A 112 -10.65 -12.27 21.44
C ALA A 112 -11.69 -12.90 22.42
N THR A 113 -12.65 -12.12 22.92
CA THR A 113 -13.72 -12.58 23.82
C THR A 113 -14.96 -13.06 23.06
N GLY A 114 -14.99 -12.89 21.73
CA GLY A 114 -16.16 -13.17 20.91
C GLY A 114 -17.14 -12.00 20.80
N SER A 115 -16.80 -10.84 21.35
CA SER A 115 -17.67 -9.65 21.33
C SER A 115 -17.47 -8.83 20.06
N PRO A 116 -18.53 -8.22 19.50
CA PRO A 116 -18.40 -7.33 18.36
C PRO A 116 -17.73 -6.02 18.77
N VAL A 117 -16.70 -5.62 18.03
CA VAL A 117 -15.98 -4.35 18.19
C VAL A 117 -15.98 -3.63 16.84
N VAL A 118 -16.19 -2.32 16.85
CA VAL A 118 -16.14 -1.51 15.64
C VAL A 118 -14.74 -0.92 15.49
N HIS A 119 -14.03 -1.33 14.44
CA HIS A 119 -12.74 -0.77 14.05
C HIS A 119 -12.97 0.39 13.06
N ARG A 120 -12.39 1.57 13.37
CA ARG A 120 -12.57 2.80 12.60
C ARG A 120 -11.36 3.75 12.66
N THR A 121 -10.19 3.23 13.00
CA THR A 121 -9.02 4.07 13.31
C THR A 121 -7.77 3.38 12.81
N ASP A 122 -6.87 4.14 12.19
CA ASP A 122 -5.58 3.64 11.74
C ASP A 122 -4.68 3.28 12.94
N GLU A 123 -4.46 1.97 13.15
CA GLU A 123 -3.74 1.43 14.31
C GLU A 123 -2.22 1.68 14.30
N THR A 124 -1.67 2.07 13.15
CA THR A 124 -0.22 2.18 12.93
C THR A 124 0.34 3.56 13.27
N VAL A 125 -0.51 4.55 13.50
CA VAL A 125 -0.09 5.90 13.91
C VAL A 125 0.55 5.85 15.31
N ARG A 126 1.59 6.66 15.52
CA ARG A 126 2.38 6.75 16.77
C ARG A 126 2.44 8.23 17.17
N PRO A 127 1.52 8.71 18.02
CA PRO A 127 1.42 10.12 18.39
C PRO A 127 2.56 10.59 19.31
#